data_AF-A0A354MXP5-F1
#
_entry.id   AF-A0A354MXP5-F1
#
_cell.length_a   1.000
_cell.length_b   1.000
_cell.length_c   1.000
_cell.angle_alpha   90.00
_cell.angle_beta   90.00
_cell.angle_gamma   90.00
#
_symmetry.space_group_name_H-M   'P 1'
#
loop_
_entity.id
_entity.type
_entity.pdbx_description
1 polymer ?
#
loop_
_entity_poly.entity_id
_entity_poly.type
_entity_poly.pdbx_seq_one_letter_code
_entity_poly.pdbx_strand_id
1 'polypeptide(L)'
;MLRGTQKKVVYVKNTGGAVFEEAFFVLKEERGCGISSDDMIGEANRIIAEHTARGGIREEKSGKIFPAWLFFLFGMLLSLAITVGTVIAMSIG
;
A
#
# COMPACT_ATOMS: atom_id res chain seq x y z
N MET A 1 -29.03 -33.56 15.79
CA MET A 1 -29.47 -32.35 16.50
C MET A 1 -28.56 -31.21 16.07
N LEU A 2 -29.06 -30.24 15.29
CA LEU A 2 -28.28 -29.09 14.83
C LEU A 2 -28.28 -28.02 15.94
N ARG A 3 -27.12 -27.77 16.56
CA ARG A 3 -26.91 -26.60 17.43
C ARG A 3 -26.27 -25.51 16.58
N GLY A 4 -27.08 -24.55 16.11
CA GLY A 4 -26.59 -23.35 15.43
C GLY A 4 -26.38 -22.22 16.43
N THR A 5 -25.25 -21.52 16.34
CA THR A 5 -25.01 -20.25 17.07
C THR A 5 -24.78 -19.16 16.02
N GLN A 6 -25.60 -18.12 16.06
CA GLN A 6 -25.41 -16.93 15.22
C GLN A 6 -24.33 -16.06 15.85
N LYS A 7 -23.31 -15.67 15.08
CA LYS A 7 -22.24 -14.77 15.53
C LYS A 7 -22.22 -13.53 14.65
N LYS A 8 -22.05 -12.36 15.28
CA LYS A 8 -21.87 -11.10 14.55
C LYS A 8 -20.40 -10.99 14.14
N VAL A 9 -20.16 -10.87 12.83
CA VAL A 9 -18.82 -10.80 12.25
C VAL A 9 -18.70 -9.50 11.47
N VAL A 10 -17.63 -8.75 11.71
CA VAL A 10 -17.22 -7.63 10.87
C VAL A 10 -16.08 -8.11 9.97
N TYR A 11 -16.26 -7.96 8.67
CA TYR A 11 -15.29 -8.36 7.66
C TYR A 11 -14.69 -7.11 7.03
N VAL A 12 -13.37 -7.02 7.04
CA VAL A 12 -12.62 -5.93 6.40
C VAL A 12 -11.69 -6.55 5.37
N LYS A 13 -11.74 -6.02 4.15
CA LYS A 13 -10.83 -6.36 3.05
C LYS A 13 -10.09 -5.12 2.60
N ASN A 14 -8.98 -5.32 1.90
CA ASN A 14 -8.16 -4.22 1.37
C ASN A 14 -7.74 -3.24 2.48
N THR A 15 -7.24 -3.79 3.60
CA THR A 15 -6.85 -3.01 4.78
C THR A 15 -5.68 -2.05 4.51
N GLY A 16 -4.98 -2.20 3.38
CA GLY A 16 -3.75 -1.47 3.07
C GLY A 16 -2.57 -1.83 3.98
N GLY A 17 -2.73 -2.84 4.85
CA GLY A 17 -1.69 -3.29 5.78
C GLY A 17 -0.74 -4.31 5.15
N ALA A 18 0.55 -4.22 5.49
CA ALA A 18 1.58 -5.13 4.97
C ALA A 18 1.50 -6.57 5.51
N VAL A 19 0.64 -6.83 6.50
CA VAL A 19 0.63 -8.08 7.28
C VAL A 19 -0.60 -8.94 6.98
N PHE A 20 -1.73 -8.35 6.61
CA PHE A 20 -2.96 -9.06 6.30
C PHE A 20 -3.82 -8.28 5.31
N GLU A 21 -4.23 -8.93 4.21
CA GLU A 21 -5.12 -8.36 3.18
C GLU A 21 -6.59 -8.29 3.64
N GLU A 22 -6.95 -9.22 4.51
CA GLU A 22 -8.31 -9.39 5.05
C GLU A 22 -8.26 -9.62 6.57
N ALA A 23 -9.28 -9.13 7.27
CA ALA A 23 -9.44 -9.31 8.71
C ALA A 23 -10.90 -9.63 9.07
N PHE A 24 -11.06 -10.62 9.96
CA PHE A 24 -12.35 -11.03 10.50
C PHE A 24 -12.42 -10.72 11.99
N PHE A 25 -13.35 -9.85 12.38
CA PHE A 25 -13.61 -9.52 13.77
C PHE A 25 -14.88 -10.22 14.20
N VAL A 26 -14.75 -11.24 15.05
CA VAL A 26 -15.89 -12.01 15.58
C VAL A 26 -16.26 -11.43 16.94
N LEU A 27 -17.45 -10.86 17.05
CA LEU A 27 -17.97 -10.40 18.33
C LEU A 27 -18.50 -11.60 19.13
N LYS A 28 -18.02 -11.71 20.37
CA LYS A 28 -18.62 -12.61 21.36
C LYS A 28 -19.89 -11.93 21.86
N GLU A 29 -21.02 -12.65 21.85
CA GLU A 29 -22.23 -12.17 22.53
C GLU A 29 -21.96 -12.12 24.04
N GLU A 30 -21.63 -10.92 24.54
CA GLU A 30 -21.75 -10.64 25.96
C GLU A 30 -23.22 -10.38 26.25
N ARG A 31 -23.81 -11.23 27.10
CA ARG A 31 -25.17 -11.03 27.60
C ARG A 31 -25.20 -9.71 28.37
N GLY A 32 -25.73 -8.65 27.77
CA GLY A 32 -26.27 -7.50 28.51
C GLY A 32 -25.56 -6.16 28.43
N CYS A 33 -24.75 -5.85 27.41
CA CYS A 33 -24.31 -4.47 27.21
C CYS A 33 -24.96 -3.89 25.94
N GLY A 34 -25.94 -2.99 26.13
CA GLY A 34 -26.63 -2.27 25.08
C GLY A 34 -25.76 -1.20 24.41
N ILE A 35 -24.64 -1.61 23.84
CA ILE A 35 -23.78 -0.73 23.06
C ILE A 35 -24.44 -0.55 21.71
N SER A 36 -24.83 0.70 21.40
CA SER A 36 -25.48 1.02 20.14
C SER A 36 -24.49 0.91 18.98
N SER A 37 -24.98 0.69 17.76
CA SER A 37 -24.08 0.64 16.58
C SER A 37 -23.37 1.98 16.35
N ASP A 38 -23.94 3.09 16.80
CA ASP A 38 -23.34 4.43 16.71
C ASP A 38 -22.15 4.58 17.66
N ASP A 39 -22.22 3.98 18.86
CA ASP A 39 -21.09 3.95 19.80
C ASP A 39 -19.91 3.16 19.21
N MET A 40 -20.19 2.10 18.44
CA MET A 40 -19.16 1.33 17.75
C MET A 40 -18.47 2.13 16.63
N ILE A 41 -19.23 2.92 15.87
CA ILE A 41 -18.69 3.78 14.81
C ILE A 41 -17.84 4.90 15.42
N GLY A 42 -18.30 5.48 16.53
CA GLY A 42 -17.55 6.48 17.28
C GLY A 42 -16.19 5.96 17.74
N GLU A 43 -16.16 4.77 18.34
CA GLU A 43 -14.91 4.17 18.80
C GLU A 43 -13.97 3.76 17.66
N ALA A 44 -14.50 3.22 16.56
CA ALA A 44 -13.71 2.92 15.38
C ALA A 44 -13.02 4.19 14.82
N ASN A 45 -13.75 5.30 14.73
CA ASN A 45 -13.20 6.57 14.30
C ASN A 45 -12.16 7.13 15.28
N ARG A 46 -12.37 6.97 16.59
CA ARG A 46 -11.40 7.37 17.62
C ARG A 46 -10.08 6.62 17.47
N ILE A 47 -10.13 5.31 17.24
CA ILE A 47 -8.93 4.46 17.04
C ILE A 47 -8.17 4.90 15.78
N ILE A 48 -8.87 5.14 14.68
CA ILE A 48 -8.26 5.62 13.42
C ILE A 48 -7.58 6.98 13.64
N ALA A 49 -8.24 7.91 14.33
CA ALA A 49 -7.68 9.23 14.62
C ALA A 49 -6.44 9.17 15.53
N GLU A 50 -6.46 8.34 16.57
CA GLU A 50 -5.33 8.16 17.49
C GLU A 50 -4.11 7.56 16.77
N HIS A 51 -4.32 6.60 15.87
CA HIS A 51 -3.24 6.01 15.05
C HIS A 51 -2.74 6.96 13.95
N THR A 52 -3.60 7.83 13.41
CA THR A 52 -3.21 8.87 12.44
C THR A 52 -2.36 9.96 13.10
N ALA A 53 -2.75 10.41 14.30
CA ALA A 53 -2.04 11.45 15.05
C ALA A 53 -0.66 11.00 15.57
N ARG A 54 -0.46 9.70 15.82
CA ARG A 54 0.83 9.13 16.26
C ARG A 54 1.78 8.76 15.12
N GLY A 55 1.53 9.23 13.90
CA GLY A 55 2.45 9.07 12.76
C GLY A 55 2.37 7.70 12.07
N GLY A 56 1.23 7.01 12.18
CA GLY A 56 1.01 5.69 11.58
C GLY A 56 0.71 5.70 10.08
N ILE A 57 0.49 6.85 9.45
CA ILE A 57 0.53 6.96 8.00
C ILE A 57 1.97 7.21 7.62
N ARG A 58 2.71 6.12 7.37
CA ARG A 58 3.82 6.21 6.43
C ARG A 58 3.20 6.74 5.15
N GLU A 59 3.38 8.02 4.86
CA GLU A 59 3.36 8.49 3.49
C GLU A 59 4.26 7.50 2.75
N GLU A 60 3.66 6.64 1.93
CA GLU A 60 4.39 6.09 0.81
C GLU A 60 4.85 7.31 0.04
N LYS A 61 6.09 7.73 0.31
CA LYS A 61 6.85 8.48 -0.68
C LYS A 61 6.80 7.58 -1.89
N SER A 62 5.90 7.92 -2.80
CA SER A 62 5.95 7.59 -4.22
C SER A 62 7.29 8.11 -4.71
N GLY A 63 8.35 7.39 -4.35
CA GLY A 63 9.67 7.56 -4.88
C GLY A 63 9.48 7.20 -6.33
N LYS A 64 9.40 8.21 -7.19
CA LYS A 64 9.36 8.04 -8.65
C LYS A 64 10.48 7.06 -8.99
N ILE A 65 10.09 5.82 -9.24
CA ILE A 65 11.02 4.75 -9.61
C ILE A 65 11.43 5.14 -11.01
N PHE A 66 12.54 5.87 -11.13
CA PHE A 66 13.08 6.25 -12.43
C PHE A 66 13.26 4.96 -13.22
N PRO A 67 12.51 4.79 -14.31
CA PRO A 67 12.38 3.48 -14.90
C PRO A 67 13.71 3.14 -15.57
N ALA A 68 14.23 1.95 -15.28
CA ALA A 68 15.61 1.55 -15.60
C ALA A 68 15.97 1.71 -17.09
N TRP A 69 14.99 1.66 -17.99
CA TRP A 69 15.17 1.91 -19.43
C TRP A 69 15.72 3.31 -19.77
N LEU A 70 15.56 4.32 -18.91
CA LEU A 70 16.19 5.63 -19.12
C LEU A 70 17.72 5.54 -19.08
N PHE A 71 18.28 4.69 -18.22
CA PHE A 71 19.73 4.45 -18.19
C PHE A 71 20.19 3.70 -19.45
N PHE A 72 19.38 2.77 -19.95
CA PHE A 72 19.65 2.09 -21.23
C PHE A 72 19.64 3.06 -22.41
N LEU A 73 18.67 3.98 -22.49
CA LEU A 73 18.62 4.99 -23.55
C LEU A 73 19.84 5.93 -23.52
N PHE A 74 20.26 6.34 -22.32
CA PHE A 74 21.44 7.18 -22.18
C PHE A 74 22.72 6.46 -22.62
N GLY A 75 22.88 5.19 -22.24
CA GLY A 75 23.99 4.35 -22.70
C GLY A 75 24.00 4.14 -24.21
N MET A 76 22.83 3.93 -24.82
CA MET A 76 22.69 3.76 -26.27
C MET A 76 23.07 5.04 -27.05
N LEU A 77 22.62 6.21 -26.59
CA LEU A 77 22.97 7.50 -27.21
C LEU A 77 24.46 7.82 -27.08
N LEU A 78 25.06 7.54 -25.92
CA LEU A 78 26.49 7.75 -25.70
C LEU A 78 27.31 6.85 -26.62
N SER A 79 26.92 5.57 -26.76
CA SER A 79 27.55 4.63 -27.67
C SER A 79 27.49 5.10 -29.12
N LEU A 80 26.34 5.63 -29.56
CA LEU A 80 26.15 6.13 -30.93
C LEU A 80 27.01 7.37 -31.22
N ALA A 81 27.12 8.29 -30.26
CA ALA A 81 27.95 9.48 -30.41
C ALA A 81 29.44 9.12 -30.57
N ILE A 82 29.91 8.11 -29.82
CA ILE A 82 31.30 7.62 -29.90
C ILE A 82 31.57 6.96 -31.25
N THR A 83 30.68 6.09 -31.74
CA THR A 83 30.87 5.45 -33.06
C THR A 83 30.83 6.45 -34.20
N VAL A 84 29.92 7.42 -34.19
CA VAL A 84 29.89 8.46 -35.22
C VAL A 84 31.14 9.35 -35.15
N GLY A 85 31.55 9.76 -33.94
CA GLY A 85 32.75 10.59 -33.76
C GLY A 85 34.04 9.90 -34.22
N THR A 86 34.20 8.60 -33.94
CA THR A 86 35.37 7.82 -34.39
C THR A 86 35.42 7.64 -35.89
N VAL A 87 34.28 7.39 -36.55
CA VAL A 87 34.19 7.27 -38.01
C VAL A 87 34.51 8.60 -38.71
N ILE A 88 34.00 9.71 -38.19
CA ILE A 88 34.31 11.04 -38.74
C ILE A 88 35.81 11.37 -38.56
N ALA A 89 36.37 11.09 -37.38
CA ALA A 89 37.80 11.33 -37.13
C ALA A 89 38.70 10.49 -38.04
N MET A 90 38.36 9.23 -38.31
CA MET A 90 39.08 8.37 -39.25
C MET A 90 38.95 8.79 -40.72
N SER A 91 37.92 9.56 -41.09
CA SER A 91 37.71 10.00 -42.47
C SER A 91 38.35 11.36 -42.79
N ILE A 92 38.80 12.11 -41.78
CA ILE A 92 39.39 13.45 -41.94
C ILE A 92 40.92 13.43 -41.74
N GLY A 93 41.48 12.42 -41.08
CA GLY A 93 42.93 12.20 -40.93
C GLY A 93 43.51 11.34 -42.04
#